data_AF-A0A7Y0N1U6-F1
#
_entry.id   AF-A0A7Y0N1U6-F1
#
_cell.length_a   1.000
_cell.length_b   1.000
_cell.length_c   1.000
_cell.angle_alpha   90.00
_cell.angle_beta   90.00
_cell.angle_gamma   90.00
#
_symmetry.space_group_name_H-M   'P 1'
#
loop_
_entity.id
_entity.type
_entity.pdbx_description
1 polymer ?
#
loop_
_entity_poly.entity_id
_entity_poly.type
_entity_poly.pdbx_seq_one_letter_code
_entity_poly.pdbx_strand_id
1 'polypeptide(L)'
;MTNLGHIKKLSWVLAAALSLSACGEKDNSVIKVGATVGPHAQVVEAVAKEAAKQGLNVEVIEFSDYVTPNAALSDGSIDINSYQHQPFLD
;
A
#
# COMPACT_ATOMS: atom_id res chain seq x y z
N MET A 1 33.01 -7.75 46.59
CA MET A 1 32.12 -8.73 45.92
C MET A 1 31.06 -7.94 45.17
N THR A 2 31.38 -7.45 43.97
CA THR A 2 30.44 -6.67 43.14
C THR A 2 29.44 -7.60 42.49
N ASN A 3 28.16 -7.31 42.69
CA ASN A 3 27.04 -8.19 42.41
C ASN A 3 26.79 -8.33 40.90
N LEU A 4 27.32 -9.42 40.32
CA LEU A 4 27.29 -9.78 38.89
C LEU A 4 25.86 -9.98 38.32
N GLY A 5 24.84 -10.05 39.19
CA GLY A 5 23.45 -10.28 38.80
C GLY A 5 22.74 -9.09 38.15
N HIS A 6 23.19 -7.85 38.38
CA HIS A 6 22.57 -6.65 37.80
C HIS A 6 22.97 -6.43 36.35
N ILE A 7 24.19 -6.84 35.98
CA ILE A 7 24.76 -6.65 34.63
C ILE A 7 24.09 -7.60 33.63
N LYS A 8 23.78 -8.84 34.04
CA LYS A 8 23.03 -9.80 33.22
C LYS A 8 21.57 -9.39 32.97
N LYS A 9 20.92 -8.78 33.96
CA LYS A 9 19.53 -8.26 33.84
C LYS A 9 19.45 -7.04 32.92
N LEU A 10 20.45 -6.16 32.97
CA LEU A 10 20.54 -4.99 32.10
C LEU A 10 20.77 -5.36 30.63
N SER A 11 21.54 -6.43 30.38
CA SER A 11 21.78 -6.94 29.02
C SER A 11 20.54 -7.57 28.38
N TRP A 12 19.61 -8.14 29.16
CA TRP A 12 18.34 -8.69 28.67
C TRP A 12 17.32 -7.61 28.29
N VAL A 13 17.28 -6.50 29.04
CA VAL A 13 16.40 -5.36 28.74
C VAL A 13 16.80 -4.66 27.45
N LEU A 14 18.11 -4.57 27.17
CA LEU A 14 18.62 -3.91 25.96
C LEU A 14 18.30 -4.71 24.68
N ALA A 15 18.31 -6.05 24.74
CA ALA A 15 17.95 -6.89 23.60
C ALA A 15 16.45 -6.81 23.23
N ALA A 16 15.56 -6.67 24.23
CA ALA A 16 14.12 -6.53 24.00
C ALA A 16 13.72 -5.13 23.48
N ALA A 17 14.52 -4.10 23.76
CA ALA A 17 14.29 -2.75 23.24
C ALA A 17 14.65 -2.63 21.75
N LEU A 18 15.66 -3.39 21.28
CA LEU A 18 16.12 -3.35 19.88
C LEU A 18 15.19 -4.09 18.91
N SER A 19 14.35 -5.01 19.38
CA SER A 19 13.36 -5.70 18.54
C SER A 19 12.17 -4.84 18.11
N LEU A 20 11.94 -3.68 18.73
CA LEU A 20 10.81 -2.80 18.38
C LEU A 20 11.15 -1.76 17.28
N SER A 21 12.43 -1.56 16.94
CA SER A 21 12.84 -0.54 15.97
C SER A 21 12.86 -1.01 14.51
N ALA A 22 12.49 -2.27 14.24
CA ALA A 22 12.52 -2.85 12.89
C ALA A 22 11.20 -2.70 12.08
N CYS A 23 10.13 -2.15 12.67
CA CYS A 23 8.89 -1.85 11.94
C CYS A 23 8.90 -0.40 11.45
N GLY A 24 9.63 -0.14 10.37
CA GLY A 24 9.74 1.23 9.83
C GLY A 24 10.16 1.32 8.37
N GLU A 25 10.07 0.24 7.61
CA GLU A 25 10.26 0.31 6.17
C GLU A 25 9.02 0.97 5.57
N LYS A 26 9.15 2.21 5.09
CA LYS A 26 8.11 2.81 4.25
C LYS A 26 8.17 2.08 2.92
N ASP A 27 7.24 1.15 2.72
CA ASP A 27 7.06 0.53 1.41
C ASP A 27 6.71 1.62 0.40
N ASN A 28 7.67 1.92 -0.46
CA ASN A 28 7.56 2.96 -1.47
C ASN A 28 7.00 2.40 -2.78
N SER A 29 6.37 1.22 -2.72
CA SER A 29 5.65 0.59 -3.81
C SER A 29 4.60 1.53 -4.40
N VAL A 30 4.51 1.55 -5.72
CA VAL A 30 3.45 2.26 -6.44
C VAL A 30 2.22 1.36 -6.49
N ILE A 31 1.06 1.90 -6.07
CA ILE A 31 -0.25 1.27 -6.22
C ILE A 31 -0.84 1.72 -7.55
N LYS A 32 -1.00 0.80 -8.49
CA LYS A 32 -1.58 1.06 -9.82
C LYS A 32 -3.08 0.86 -9.78
N VAL A 33 -3.82 1.92 -10.05
CA VAL A 33 -5.29 1.94 -10.01
C VAL A 33 -5.84 2.16 -11.42
N GLY A 34 -6.49 1.13 -11.96
CA GLY A 34 -7.20 1.22 -13.24
C GLY A 34 -8.54 1.93 -13.11
N ALA A 35 -8.83 2.88 -13.99
CA ALA A 35 -10.14 3.53 -14.05
C ALA A 35 -10.53 3.87 -15.48
N THR A 36 -11.82 3.93 -15.77
CA THR A 36 -12.26 4.39 -17.10
C THR A 36 -12.19 5.92 -17.19
N VAL A 37 -11.90 6.43 -18.38
CA VAL A 37 -11.87 7.87 -18.64
C VAL A 37 -13.16 8.58 -18.19
N GLY A 38 -13.02 9.82 -17.72
CA GLY A 38 -14.12 10.61 -17.21
C GLY A 38 -14.25 10.50 -15.68
N PRO A 39 -15.47 10.28 -15.13
CA PRO A 39 -15.72 10.45 -13.70
C PRO A 39 -14.92 9.48 -12.82
N HIS A 40 -14.68 8.25 -13.28
CA HIS A 40 -13.92 7.27 -12.50
C HIS A 40 -12.46 7.69 -12.33
N ALA A 41 -11.79 8.04 -13.44
CA ALA A 41 -10.42 8.57 -13.41
C ALA A 41 -10.30 9.84 -12.55
N GLN A 42 -11.22 10.80 -12.71
CA GLN A 42 -11.24 12.04 -11.92
C GLN A 42 -11.33 11.78 -10.40
N VAL A 43 -12.14 10.81 -9.98
CA VAL A 43 -12.24 10.42 -8.57
C VAL A 43 -10.95 9.77 -8.09
N VAL A 44 -10.38 8.85 -8.89
CA VAL A 44 -9.13 8.17 -8.53
C VAL A 44 -7.96 9.16 -8.44
N GLU A 45 -7.89 10.17 -9.30
CA GLU A 45 -6.89 11.25 -9.20
C GLU A 45 -7.02 12.05 -7.90
N ALA A 46 -8.25 12.33 -7.46
CA ALA A 46 -8.49 12.99 -6.18
C ALA A 46 -8.04 12.09 -5.00
N VAL A 47 -8.35 10.80 -5.08
CA VAL A 47 -7.90 9.79 -4.11
C VAL A 47 -6.37 9.71 -4.07
N ALA A 48 -5.70 9.70 -5.23
CA ALA A 48 -4.24 9.68 -5.32
C ALA A 48 -3.60 10.88 -4.59
N LYS A 49 -4.19 12.08 -4.74
CA LYS A 49 -3.74 13.29 -4.02
C LYS A 49 -3.89 13.17 -2.50
N GLU A 50 -4.99 12.58 -2.02
CA GLU A 50 -5.19 12.34 -0.58
C GLU A 50 -4.31 11.20 -0.04
N ALA A 51 -4.07 10.16 -0.85
CA ALA A 51 -3.19 9.04 -0.53
C ALA A 51 -1.73 9.48 -0.37
N ALA A 52 -1.27 10.41 -1.23
CA ALA A 52 0.07 11.00 -1.13
C ALA A 52 0.32 11.69 0.21
N LYS A 53 -0.69 12.33 0.81
CA LYS A 53 -0.58 12.94 2.16
C LYS A 53 -0.35 11.90 3.26
N GLN A 54 -0.69 10.63 3.00
CA GLN A 54 -0.52 9.50 3.91
C GLN A 54 0.75 8.69 3.58
N GLY A 55 1.56 9.15 2.62
CA GLY A 55 2.79 8.48 2.21
C GLY A 55 2.59 7.32 1.24
N LEU A 56 1.41 7.21 0.62
CA LEU A 56 1.13 6.22 -0.43
C LEU A 56 1.42 6.81 -1.80
N ASN A 57 2.03 6.01 -2.68
CA ASN A 57 2.26 6.38 -4.07
C ASN A 57 1.21 5.70 -4.95
N VAL A 58 0.38 6.47 -5.64
CA VAL A 58 -0.72 5.96 -6.47
C VAL A 58 -0.54 6.42 -7.91
N GLU A 59 -0.53 5.47 -8.84
CA GLU A 59 -0.50 5.70 -10.28
C GLU A 59 -1.89 5.39 -10.87
N VAL A 60 -2.46 6.34 -11.61
CA VAL A 60 -3.77 6.17 -12.26
C VAL A 60 -3.55 5.67 -13.68
N ILE A 61 -4.13 4.52 -14.02
CA ILE A 61 -4.09 3.92 -15.35
C ILE A 61 -5.47 4.08 -15.99
N GLU A 62 -5.57 4.92 -17.01
CA GLU A 62 -6.83 5.17 -17.69
C GLU A 62 -7.12 4.12 -18.77
N PHE A 63 -8.38 3.66 -18.80
CA PHE A 63 -8.92 2.77 -19.82
C PHE A 63 -10.06 3.45 -20.59
N SER A 64 -10.15 3.18 -21.88
CA SER A 64 -11.23 3.71 -22.74
C SER A 64 -12.39 2.73 -22.94
N ASP A 65 -12.32 1.53 -22.36
CA ASP A 65 -13.31 0.45 -22.48
C ASP A 65 -13.55 -0.27 -21.14
N TYR A 66 -14.51 -1.21 -21.15
CA TYR A 66 -14.99 -1.92 -19.94
C TYR A 66 -14.50 -3.37 -19.82
N VAL A 67 -13.69 -3.86 -20.75
CA VAL A 67 -13.16 -5.24 -20.73
C VAL A 67 -11.72 -5.26 -20.24
N THR A 68 -10.90 -4.36 -20.76
CA THR A 68 -9.46 -4.28 -20.47
C THR A 68 -9.13 -4.11 -18.97
N PRO A 69 -9.88 -3.34 -18.16
CA PRO A 69 -9.54 -3.18 -16.74
C PRO A 69 -9.54 -4.49 -15.93
N ASN A 70 -10.43 -5.44 -16.22
CA ASN A 70 -10.43 -6.74 -15.53
C ASN A 70 -9.32 -7.67 -16.03
N ALA A 71 -8.98 -7.60 -17.33
CA ALA A 71 -7.84 -8.33 -17.87
C ALA A 71 -6.52 -7.86 -17.25
N ALA A 72 -6.32 -6.54 -17.18
CA ALA A 72 -5.13 -5.92 -16.56
C ALA A 72 -5.04 -6.21 -15.06
N LEU A 73 -6.17 -6.32 -14.36
CA LEU A 73 -6.19 -6.73 -12.96
C LEU A 73 -5.81 -8.21 -12.81
N SER A 74 -6.35 -9.07 -13.68
CA SER A 74 -6.09 -10.51 -13.64
C SER A 74 -4.65 -10.88 -14.00
N ASP A 75 -3.99 -10.12 -14.85
CA ASP A 75 -2.59 -10.37 -15.27
C ASP A 75 -1.55 -9.65 -14.40
N GLY A 76 -1.99 -8.82 -13.45
CA GLY A 76 -1.13 -8.08 -12.52
C GLY A 76 -0.53 -6.79 -13.08
N SER A 77 -1.00 -6.31 -14.23
CA SER A 77 -0.60 -5.01 -14.78
C SER A 77 -1.05 -3.83 -13.90
N ILE A 78 -2.16 -4.00 -13.17
CA ILE A 78 -2.68 -3.08 -12.15
C ILE A 78 -3.04 -3.82 -10.86
N ASP A 79 -3.05 -3.12 -9.73
CA ASP A 79 -3.34 -3.71 -8.42
C ASP A 79 -4.83 -3.72 -8.09
N ILE A 80 -5.56 -2.69 -8.53
CA ILE A 80 -7.00 -2.55 -8.34
C ILE A 80 -7.62 -1.81 -9.54
N ASN A 81 -8.94 -1.97 -9.75
CA ASN A 81 -9.69 -1.13 -10.69
C ASN A 81 -10.95 -0.51 -10.07
N SER A 82 -11.38 0.63 -10.60
CA SER A 82 -12.59 1.37 -10.23
C SER A 82 -13.32 1.81 -11.49
N TYR A 83 -14.30 1.02 -11.93
CA TYR A 83 -15.12 1.34 -13.11
C TYR A 83 -16.46 0.59 -13.18
N GLN A 84 -16.53 -0.59 -12.57
CA GLN A 84 -17.66 -1.52 -12.70
C GLN A 84 -18.56 -1.55 -11.46
N HIS A 85 -19.75 -2.13 -11.63
CA HIS A 85 -20.69 -2.48 -10.57
C HIS A 85 -20.77 -4.01 -10.43
N GLN A 86 -21.31 -4.51 -9.30
CA GLN A 86 -21.35 -5.94 -9.00
C GLN A 86 -21.89 -6.83 -10.15
N PRO A 87 -23.02 -6.50 -10.82
CA PRO A 87 -23.52 -7.35 -11.91
C PRO A 87 -22.62 -7.48 -13.15
N PHE A 88 -21.60 -6.63 -13.30
CA PHE A 88 -20.64 -6.74 -14.39
C PHE A 88 -19.41 -7.56 -13.99
N LEU A 89 -19.13 -7.63 -12.68
CA LEU A 89 -17.99 -8.35 -12.12
C LEU A 89 -18.25 -9.86 -12.03
N ASP A 90 -19.49 -10.25 -11.71
CA ASP A 90 -19.93 -11.64 -11.59
C ASP A 90 -20.15 -12.32 -12.96
#